data_AF-A0A1H3EJJ6-F1
#
_entry.id   AF-A0A1H3EJJ6-F1
#
_cell.length_a   1.000
_cell.length_b   1.000
_cell.length_c   1.000
_cell.angle_alpha   90.00
_cell.angle_beta   90.00
_cell.angle_gamma   90.00
#
_symmetry.space_group_name_H-M   'P 1'
#
loop_
_entity.id
_entity.type
_entity.pdbx_description
1 polymer ?
#
loop_
_entity_poly.entity_id
_entity_poly.type
_entity_poly.pdbx_seq_one_letter_code
_entity_poly.pdbx_strand_id
1 'polypeptide(L)'
;MASQPESIGNAIAKERQDIFNALTQTHKLNELAVKRLQNKITQTLSQPGVPRLTKAFLNHELAYLFAYQRKLERAVSLVELALSDGLPETAVKLSKAHINWMNGRILMSKEILQTIEPNGERQMLSTLIGCSTSVGMIARAVSCLNDVGGEVRPEDRNIKAALSILQRQGFDDSQVSLRLQTAADIIRQSIGHPLLAYDLFATEEEGILFQFVVDGSVQDIVELDQKMTEALVDLYDDPIDSVFSVGIKPHVFTESNTSYGPYYASI
;
A
#
# COMPACT_ATOMS: atom_id res chain seq x y z
N MET A 1 21.46 -32.68 12.28
CA MET A 1 21.79 -31.62 11.32
C MET A 1 21.79 -30.30 12.08
N ALA A 2 22.92 -29.59 12.16
CA ALA A 2 22.95 -28.27 12.80
C ALA A 2 22.27 -27.27 11.85
N SER A 3 21.29 -26.53 12.34
CA SER A 3 20.65 -25.44 11.57
C SER A 3 21.71 -24.39 11.24
N GLN A 4 21.82 -24.00 9.97
CA GLN A 4 22.66 -22.86 9.59
C GLN A 4 22.21 -21.61 10.36
N PRO A 5 23.15 -20.78 10.84
CA PRO A 5 22.80 -19.55 11.52
C PRO A 5 22.01 -18.63 10.57
N GLU A 6 20.89 -18.10 11.07
CA GLU A 6 20.07 -17.14 10.32
C GLU A 6 20.92 -15.91 9.96
N SER A 7 20.83 -15.47 8.70
CA SER A 7 21.55 -14.26 8.28
C SER A 7 20.99 -13.04 9.04
N ILE A 8 21.85 -12.06 9.35
CA ILE A 8 21.42 -10.82 10.01
C ILE A 8 20.30 -10.12 9.21
N GLY A 9 20.38 -10.18 7.88
CA GLY A 9 19.34 -9.64 7.00
C GLY A 9 17.99 -10.31 7.23
N ASN A 10 17.95 -11.65 7.25
CA ASN A 10 16.71 -12.40 7.46
C ASN A 10 16.08 -12.10 8.83
N ALA A 11 16.90 -12.03 9.88
CA ALA A 11 16.42 -11.68 11.22
C ALA A 11 15.80 -10.27 11.26
N ILE A 12 16.42 -9.28 10.59
CA ILE A 12 15.90 -7.92 10.50
C ILE A 12 14.61 -7.86 9.68
N ALA A 13 14.57 -8.57 8.54
CA ALA A 13 13.39 -8.67 7.68
C ALA A 13 12.18 -9.22 8.46
N LYS A 14 12.44 -10.27 9.26
CA LYS A 14 11.46 -10.92 10.12
C LYS A 14 10.96 -9.98 11.21
N GLU A 15 11.86 -9.32 11.93
CA GLU A 15 11.46 -8.33 12.95
C GLU A 15 10.63 -7.19 12.35
N ARG A 16 10.99 -6.71 11.14
CA ARG A 16 10.19 -5.69 10.44
C ARG A 16 8.83 -6.23 9.99
N GLN A 17 8.75 -7.50 9.58
CA GLN A 17 7.48 -8.16 9.26
C GLN A 17 6.59 -8.30 10.51
N ASP A 18 7.17 -8.66 11.65
CA ASP A 18 6.44 -8.78 12.91
C ASP A 18 5.88 -7.42 13.35
N ILE A 19 6.66 -6.34 13.19
CA ILE A 19 6.18 -4.96 13.42
C ILE A 19 5.05 -4.61 12.46
N PHE A 20 5.18 -4.93 11.17
CA PHE A 20 4.13 -4.66 10.18
C PHE A 20 2.85 -5.44 10.46
N ASN A 21 2.95 -6.74 10.76
CA ASN A 21 1.81 -7.58 11.12
C ASN A 21 1.10 -7.06 12.37
N ALA A 22 1.85 -6.64 13.40
CA ALA A 22 1.26 -6.04 14.58
C ALA A 22 0.59 -4.70 14.25
N LEU A 23 1.20 -3.89 13.38
CA LEU A 23 0.64 -2.62 12.92
C LEU A 23 -0.65 -2.84 12.12
N THR A 24 -0.73 -3.81 11.22
CA THR A 24 -1.96 -4.08 10.45
C THR A 24 -3.07 -4.67 11.31
N GLN A 25 -2.72 -5.48 12.32
CA GLN A 25 -3.69 -6.04 13.27
C GLN A 25 -4.24 -5.01 14.26
N THR A 26 -3.43 -4.04 14.67
CA THR A 26 -3.81 -3.10 15.74
C THR A 26 -4.07 -1.68 15.26
N HIS A 27 -3.64 -1.36 14.02
CA HIS A 27 -3.54 0.01 13.49
C HIS A 27 -2.75 0.98 14.38
N LYS A 28 -1.99 0.45 15.35
CA LYS A 28 -1.21 1.22 16.32
C LYS A 28 0.27 0.89 16.16
N LEU A 29 1.08 1.93 15.95
CA LEU A 29 2.51 1.76 15.79
C LEU A 29 3.19 1.54 17.15
N ASN A 30 3.88 0.42 17.30
CA ASN A 30 4.79 0.22 18.41
C ASN A 30 6.10 0.98 18.17
N GLU A 31 6.11 2.27 18.51
CA GLU A 31 7.24 3.17 18.33
C GLU A 31 8.53 2.67 18.99
N LEU A 32 8.42 1.98 20.13
CA LEU A 32 9.58 1.41 20.82
C LEU A 32 10.20 0.26 20.03
N ALA A 33 9.38 -0.65 19.49
CA ALA A 33 9.84 -1.75 18.64
C ALA A 33 10.49 -1.21 17.36
N VAL A 34 9.85 -0.23 16.70
CA VAL A 34 10.40 0.47 15.54
C VAL A 34 11.75 1.09 15.88
N LYS A 35 11.86 1.85 16.98
CA LYS A 35 13.10 2.52 17.36
C LYS A 35 14.23 1.54 17.69
N ARG A 36 13.92 0.41 18.34
CA ARG A 36 14.88 -0.67 18.60
C ARG A 36 15.44 -1.24 17.30
N LEU A 37 14.57 -1.55 16.35
CA LEU A 37 15.00 -2.09 15.06
C LEU A 37 15.77 -1.06 14.22
N GLN A 38 15.34 0.21 14.20
CA GLN A 38 16.08 1.32 13.57
C GLN A 38 17.51 1.43 14.13
N ASN A 39 17.67 1.35 15.45
CA ASN A 39 18.99 1.42 16.09
C ASN A 39 19.84 0.20 15.73
N LYS A 40 19.25 -1.01 15.72
CA LYS A 40 19.92 -2.25 15.31
C LYS A 40 20.44 -2.14 13.86
N ILE A 41 19.58 -1.74 12.93
CA ILE A 41 19.94 -1.54 11.52
C ILE A 41 21.06 -0.50 11.39
N THR A 42 20.91 0.66 12.05
CA THR A 42 21.91 1.74 11.99
C THR A 42 23.26 1.30 12.54
N GLN A 43 23.27 0.55 13.64
CA GLN A 43 24.49 -0.03 14.21
C GLN A 43 25.14 -1.01 13.24
N THR A 44 24.38 -1.90 12.61
CA THR A 44 24.91 -2.82 11.59
C THR A 44 25.50 -2.03 10.41
N LEU A 45 24.78 -1.05 9.86
CA LEU A 45 25.24 -0.22 8.76
C LEU A 45 26.54 0.56 9.07
N SER A 46 26.78 0.90 10.34
CA SER A 46 27.99 1.58 10.80
C SER A 46 29.23 0.68 10.89
N GLN A 47 29.06 -0.64 10.82
CA GLN A 47 30.19 -1.57 10.91
C GLN A 47 31.04 -1.50 9.64
N PRO A 48 32.37 -1.51 9.75
CA PRO A 48 33.24 -1.58 8.59
C PRO A 48 33.08 -2.93 7.89
N GLY A 49 33.14 -2.92 6.56
CA GLY A 49 33.13 -4.15 5.76
C GLY A 49 31.76 -4.78 5.50
N VAL A 50 30.64 -4.14 5.88
CA VAL A 50 29.30 -4.64 5.52
C VAL A 50 29.16 -4.69 4.00
N PRO A 51 28.79 -5.85 3.42
CA PRO A 51 28.63 -5.99 1.97
C PRO A 51 27.61 -4.99 1.41
N ARG A 52 27.88 -4.46 0.20
CA ARG A 52 27.03 -3.45 -0.45
C ARG A 52 25.56 -3.91 -0.55
N LEU A 53 25.34 -5.16 -0.99
CA LEU A 53 23.99 -5.74 -1.07
C LEU A 53 23.31 -5.82 0.30
N THR A 54 24.06 -6.12 1.36
CA THR A 54 23.53 -6.11 2.73
C THR A 54 23.14 -4.68 3.14
N LYS A 55 23.93 -3.66 2.78
CA LYS A 55 23.54 -2.26 3.01
C LYS A 55 22.27 -1.89 2.26
N ALA A 56 22.16 -2.32 1.00
CA ALA A 56 20.97 -2.10 0.18
C ALA A 56 19.71 -2.63 0.87
N PHE A 57 19.77 -3.89 1.31
CA PHE A 57 18.68 -4.54 2.04
C PHE A 57 18.35 -3.81 3.35
N LEU A 58 19.35 -3.48 4.16
CA LEU A 58 19.15 -2.79 5.43
C LEU A 58 18.57 -1.38 5.27
N ASN A 59 18.99 -0.63 4.26
CA ASN A 59 18.43 0.68 3.93
C ASN A 59 16.97 0.57 3.48
N HIS A 60 16.64 -0.47 2.71
CA HIS A 60 15.27 -0.78 2.31
C HIS A 60 14.36 -1.09 3.51
N GLU A 61 14.79 -1.95 4.43
CA GLU A 61 14.02 -2.24 5.66
C GLU A 61 13.88 -1.00 6.55
N LEU A 62 14.95 -0.19 6.64
CA LEU A 62 14.92 1.06 7.40
C LEU A 62 13.94 2.07 6.79
N ALA A 63 13.81 2.12 5.47
CA ALA A 63 12.85 2.98 4.80
C ALA A 63 11.41 2.68 5.22
N TYR A 64 11.03 1.41 5.30
CA TYR A 64 9.71 0.99 5.77
C TYR A 64 9.43 1.43 7.20
N LEU A 65 10.40 1.30 8.10
CA LEU A 65 10.26 1.77 9.48
C LEU A 65 10.01 3.29 9.57
N PHE A 66 10.65 4.08 8.71
CA PHE A 66 10.37 5.52 8.60
C PHE A 66 9.00 5.79 7.95
N ALA A 67 8.59 4.98 6.98
CA ALA A 67 7.29 5.10 6.35
C ALA A 67 6.13 4.83 7.34
N TYR A 68 6.29 3.84 8.23
CA TYR A 68 5.32 3.57 9.31
C TYR A 68 5.16 4.77 10.25
N GLN A 69 6.26 5.48 10.53
CA GLN A 69 6.28 6.73 11.30
C GLN A 69 5.85 7.97 10.50
N ARG A 70 5.35 7.78 9.28
CA ARG A 70 4.92 8.84 8.36
C ARG A 70 6.00 9.85 7.98
N LYS A 71 7.27 9.43 8.00
CA LYS A 71 8.43 10.24 7.63
C LYS A 71 8.81 9.99 6.17
N LEU A 72 7.91 10.39 5.26
CA LEU A 72 7.98 10.10 3.83
C LEU A 72 9.33 10.45 3.19
N GLU A 73 9.80 11.69 3.35
CA GLU A 73 11.05 12.15 2.73
C GLU A 73 12.25 11.28 3.14
N ARG A 74 12.31 10.92 4.43
CA ARG A 74 13.36 10.06 4.95
C ARG A 74 13.25 8.66 4.37
N ALA A 75 12.04 8.10 4.32
CA ALA A 75 11.79 6.77 3.75
C ALA A 75 12.21 6.72 2.27
N VAL A 76 11.80 7.71 1.46
CA VAL A 76 12.17 7.80 0.04
C VAL A 76 13.68 7.89 -0.14
N SER A 77 14.37 8.75 0.62
CA SER A 77 15.84 8.88 0.54
C SER A 77 16.58 7.56 0.82
N LEU A 78 16.04 6.73 1.71
CA LEU A 78 16.63 5.44 2.07
C LEU A 78 16.40 4.38 0.99
N VAL A 79 15.25 4.40 0.30
CA VAL A 79 15.01 3.53 -0.86
C VAL A 79 15.92 3.90 -2.04
N GLU A 80 16.19 5.18 -2.24
CA GLU A 80 17.15 5.65 -3.26
C GLU A 80 18.60 5.28 -2.92
N LEU A 81 18.95 5.30 -1.62
CA LEU A 81 20.22 4.77 -1.16
C LEU A 81 20.31 3.25 -1.37
N ALA A 82 19.23 2.51 -1.15
CA ALA A 82 19.18 1.08 -1.41
C ALA A 82 19.41 0.75 -2.90
N LEU A 83 18.85 1.54 -3.82
CA LEU A 83 19.16 1.44 -5.25
C LEU A 83 20.66 1.65 -5.50
N SER A 84 21.22 2.71 -4.91
CA SER A 84 22.64 3.04 -5.02
C SER A 84 23.54 1.95 -4.43
N ASP A 85 23.04 1.15 -3.48
CA ASP A 85 23.72 0.00 -2.89
C ASP A 85 23.48 -1.31 -3.66
N GLY A 86 22.73 -1.29 -4.76
CA GLY A 86 22.56 -2.42 -5.67
C GLY A 86 21.26 -3.22 -5.49
N LEU A 87 20.24 -2.66 -4.84
CA LEU A 87 18.90 -3.25 -4.87
C LEU A 87 18.31 -3.12 -6.29
N PRO A 88 17.60 -4.13 -6.82
CA PRO A 88 16.99 -4.06 -8.15
C PRO A 88 16.03 -2.87 -8.30
N GLU A 89 16.10 -2.17 -9.43
CA GLU A 89 15.30 -0.97 -9.70
C GLU A 89 13.79 -1.23 -9.57
N THR A 90 13.30 -2.35 -10.05
CA THR A 90 11.88 -2.74 -9.92
C THR A 90 11.44 -2.84 -8.46
N ALA A 91 12.29 -3.44 -7.60
CA ALA A 91 11.99 -3.56 -6.17
C ALA A 91 11.97 -2.19 -5.47
N VAL A 92 12.89 -1.30 -5.86
CA VAL A 92 12.96 0.10 -5.40
C VAL A 92 11.71 0.86 -5.82
N LYS A 93 11.29 0.76 -7.10
CA LYS A 93 10.07 1.41 -7.61
C LYS A 93 8.82 0.92 -6.89
N LEU A 94 8.64 -0.40 -6.74
CA LEU A 94 7.51 -0.98 -6.00
C LEU A 94 7.46 -0.49 -4.55
N SER A 95 8.61 -0.47 -3.88
CA SER A 95 8.71 -0.02 -2.49
C SER A 95 8.43 1.48 -2.37
N LYS A 96 8.94 2.30 -3.30
CA LYS A 96 8.69 3.75 -3.32
C LYS A 96 7.22 4.05 -3.59
N ALA A 97 6.57 3.34 -4.50
CA ALA A 97 5.13 3.44 -4.73
C ALA A 97 4.34 3.12 -3.45
N HIS A 98 4.60 1.96 -2.86
CA HIS A 98 3.91 1.56 -1.63
C HIS A 98 4.14 2.52 -0.45
N ILE A 99 5.37 3.00 -0.25
CA ILE A 99 5.68 4.02 0.76
C ILE A 99 4.87 5.30 0.53
N ASN A 100 4.74 5.74 -0.73
CA ASN A 100 3.90 6.90 -1.08
C ASN A 100 2.43 6.62 -0.77
N TRP A 101 1.90 5.46 -1.15
CA TRP A 101 0.53 5.06 -0.83
C TRP A 101 0.26 5.05 0.68
N MET A 102 1.10 4.39 1.48
CA MET A 102 0.98 4.37 2.96
C MET A 102 0.95 5.79 3.57
N ASN A 103 1.58 6.74 2.90
CA ASN A 103 1.66 8.14 3.31
C ASN A 103 0.61 9.04 2.63
N GLY A 104 -0.42 8.46 2.00
CA GLY A 104 -1.52 9.18 1.36
C GLY A 104 -1.15 9.92 0.07
N ARG A 105 -0.02 9.59 -0.56
CA ARG A 105 0.43 10.16 -1.84
C ARG A 105 0.04 9.24 -3.00
N ILE A 106 -1.27 9.11 -3.22
CA ILE A 106 -1.88 8.21 -4.20
C ILE A 106 -1.39 8.50 -5.62
N LEU A 107 -1.42 9.76 -6.06
CA LEU A 107 -1.01 10.12 -7.43
C LEU A 107 0.49 9.88 -7.67
N MET A 108 1.34 10.22 -6.72
CA MET A 108 2.78 9.93 -6.80
C MET A 108 3.04 8.42 -6.84
N SER A 109 2.32 7.63 -6.03
CA SER A 109 2.40 6.17 -6.08
C SER A 109 2.00 5.63 -7.46
N LYS A 110 0.91 6.15 -8.04
CA LYS A 110 0.47 5.82 -9.40
C LYS A 110 1.51 6.13 -10.46
N GLU A 111 2.08 7.35 -10.44
CA GLU A 111 3.11 7.77 -11.40
C GLU A 111 4.31 6.81 -11.37
N ILE A 112 4.76 6.40 -10.18
CA ILE A 112 5.85 5.43 -10.04
C ILE A 112 5.45 4.06 -10.61
N LEU A 113 4.25 3.57 -10.30
CA LEU A 113 3.75 2.28 -10.78
C LEU A 113 3.64 2.23 -12.31
N GLN A 114 3.29 3.34 -12.96
CA GLN A 114 3.26 3.44 -14.42
C GLN A 114 4.63 3.19 -15.06
N THR A 115 5.74 3.45 -14.36
CA THR A 115 7.12 3.24 -14.87
C THR A 115 7.65 1.81 -14.70
N ILE A 116 6.85 0.91 -14.13
CA ILE A 116 7.22 -0.49 -13.94
C ILE A 116 6.67 -1.28 -15.13
N GLU A 117 7.50 -2.04 -15.82
CA GLU A 117 7.04 -2.99 -16.84
C GLU A 117 6.71 -4.34 -16.18
N PRO A 118 5.49 -4.89 -16.34
CA PRO A 118 5.17 -6.23 -15.89
C PRO A 118 6.07 -7.26 -16.60
N ASN A 119 6.76 -8.14 -15.85
CA ASN A 119 7.75 -9.08 -16.43
C ASN A 119 7.30 -10.55 -16.44
N GLY A 120 6.00 -10.83 -16.24
CA GLY A 120 5.44 -12.19 -16.22
C GLY A 120 5.73 -13.00 -14.96
N GLU A 121 6.58 -12.53 -14.04
CA GLU A 121 6.84 -13.22 -12.79
C GLU A 121 5.62 -13.13 -11.87
N ARG A 122 5.05 -14.29 -11.51
CA ARG A 122 3.81 -14.38 -10.74
C ARG A 122 3.83 -13.55 -9.46
N GLN A 123 4.92 -13.60 -8.69
CA GLN A 123 5.06 -12.83 -7.45
C GLN A 123 4.94 -11.33 -7.70
N MET A 124 5.68 -10.83 -8.69
CA MET A 124 5.69 -9.42 -9.06
C MET A 124 4.32 -8.97 -9.57
N LEU A 125 3.69 -9.77 -10.42
CA LEU A 125 2.35 -9.47 -10.92
C LEU A 125 1.33 -9.41 -9.78
N SER A 126 1.39 -10.34 -8.82
CA SER A 126 0.53 -10.31 -7.63
C SER A 126 0.72 -9.03 -6.80
N THR A 127 1.97 -8.61 -6.56
CA THR A 127 2.25 -7.31 -5.91
C THR A 127 1.68 -6.15 -6.72
N LEU A 128 1.85 -6.17 -8.05
CA LEU A 128 1.34 -5.12 -8.92
C LEU A 128 -0.18 -5.03 -8.93
N ILE A 129 -0.92 -6.15 -8.81
CA ILE A 129 -2.38 -6.15 -8.68
C ILE A 129 -2.77 -5.35 -7.42
N GLY A 130 -2.18 -5.70 -6.27
CA GLY A 130 -2.47 -5.04 -5.00
C GLY A 130 -2.14 -3.54 -5.02
N CYS A 131 -0.94 -3.20 -5.49
CA CYS A 131 -0.47 -1.82 -5.63
C CYS A 131 -1.28 -0.99 -6.63
N SER A 132 -1.64 -1.57 -7.77
CA SER A 132 -2.39 -0.84 -8.81
C SER A 132 -3.81 -0.56 -8.35
N THR A 133 -4.49 -1.55 -7.77
CA THR A 133 -5.84 -1.37 -7.21
C THR A 133 -5.85 -0.33 -6.09
N SER A 134 -4.83 -0.32 -5.21
CA SER A 134 -4.77 0.62 -4.08
C SER A 134 -4.63 2.09 -4.48
N VAL A 135 -4.25 2.37 -5.74
CA VAL A 135 -4.17 3.72 -6.30
C VAL A 135 -5.20 4.00 -7.40
N GLY A 136 -6.17 3.10 -7.60
CA GLY A 136 -7.22 3.27 -8.61
C GLY A 136 -6.75 2.99 -10.05
N MET A 137 -5.64 2.28 -10.26
CA MET A 137 -5.22 1.79 -11.58
C MET A 137 -5.91 0.45 -11.91
N ILE A 138 -7.24 0.47 -12.03
CA ILE A 138 -8.08 -0.73 -12.13
C ILE A 138 -7.81 -1.49 -13.43
N ALA A 139 -7.66 -0.79 -14.57
CA ALA A 139 -7.35 -1.43 -15.84
C ALA A 139 -6.03 -2.20 -15.80
N ARG A 140 -5.01 -1.60 -15.18
CA ARG A 140 -3.70 -2.24 -15.00
C ARG A 140 -3.76 -3.44 -14.06
N ALA A 141 -4.52 -3.34 -12.96
CA ALA A 141 -4.72 -4.45 -12.04
C ALA A 141 -5.36 -5.66 -12.74
N VAL A 142 -6.39 -5.44 -13.57
CA VAL A 142 -7.00 -6.52 -14.37
C VAL A 142 -6.04 -7.11 -15.38
N SER A 143 -5.22 -6.28 -16.06
CA SER A 143 -4.19 -6.79 -16.97
C SER A 143 -3.23 -7.75 -16.25
N CYS A 144 -2.68 -7.34 -15.10
CA CYS A 144 -1.78 -8.18 -14.31
C CYS A 144 -2.47 -9.45 -13.82
N LEU A 145 -3.74 -9.34 -13.42
CA LEU A 145 -4.55 -10.48 -12.96
C LEU A 145 -4.77 -11.52 -14.07
N ASN A 146 -4.98 -11.08 -15.30
CA ASN A 146 -5.11 -11.98 -16.45
C ASN A 146 -3.79 -12.69 -16.78
N ASP A 147 -2.65 -12.04 -16.55
CA ASP A 147 -1.32 -12.60 -16.80
C ASP A 147 -0.86 -13.60 -15.71
N VAL A 148 -1.28 -13.42 -14.45
CA VAL A 148 -0.94 -14.32 -13.33
C VAL A 148 -1.48 -15.74 -13.55
N GLY A 149 -2.74 -15.85 -13.98
CA GLY A 149 -3.47 -17.11 -14.06
C GLY A 149 -3.73 -17.78 -12.69
N GLY A 150 -4.68 -18.72 -12.65
CA GLY A 150 -4.98 -19.52 -11.45
C GLY A 150 -6.36 -19.25 -10.83
N GLU A 151 -6.52 -19.64 -9.56
CA GLU A 151 -7.79 -19.51 -8.85
C GLU A 151 -8.17 -18.04 -8.65
N VAL A 152 -9.39 -17.71 -9.09
CA VAL A 152 -9.96 -16.37 -8.93
C VAL A 152 -10.38 -16.20 -7.48
N ARG A 153 -9.67 -15.35 -6.75
CA ARG A 153 -10.08 -14.96 -5.39
C ARG A 153 -11.34 -14.09 -5.46
N PRO A 154 -12.15 -14.01 -4.39
CA PRO A 154 -13.31 -13.12 -4.36
C PRO A 154 -12.95 -11.67 -4.75
N GLU A 155 -11.81 -11.17 -4.25
CA GLU A 155 -11.28 -9.84 -4.56
C GLU A 155 -11.09 -9.58 -6.06
N ASP A 156 -10.58 -10.59 -6.77
CA ASP A 156 -10.26 -10.52 -8.18
C ASP A 156 -11.55 -10.30 -9.03
N ARG A 157 -12.70 -10.73 -8.51
CA ARG A 157 -14.02 -10.47 -9.13
C ARG A 157 -14.42 -9.01 -9.01
N ASN A 158 -14.20 -8.39 -7.85
CA ASN A 158 -14.51 -6.99 -7.62
C ASN A 158 -13.63 -6.10 -8.52
N ILE A 159 -12.35 -6.41 -8.68
CA ILE A 159 -11.45 -5.66 -9.57
C ILE A 159 -11.94 -5.75 -11.03
N LYS A 160 -12.33 -6.94 -11.49
CA LYS A 160 -12.88 -7.15 -12.85
C LYS A 160 -14.22 -6.44 -13.06
N ALA A 161 -15.13 -6.51 -12.08
CA ALA A 161 -16.41 -5.81 -12.12
C ALA A 161 -16.22 -4.29 -12.15
N ALA A 162 -15.30 -3.75 -11.34
CA ALA A 162 -14.96 -2.34 -11.37
C ALA A 162 -14.48 -1.89 -12.76
N LEU A 163 -13.60 -2.66 -13.42
CA LEU A 163 -13.17 -2.33 -14.78
C LEU A 163 -14.34 -2.34 -15.78
N SER A 164 -15.21 -3.35 -15.71
CA SER A 164 -16.39 -3.46 -16.56
C SER A 164 -17.29 -2.21 -16.47
N ILE A 165 -17.57 -1.77 -15.25
CA ILE A 165 -18.39 -0.58 -14.98
C ILE A 165 -17.71 0.67 -15.56
N LEU A 166 -16.42 0.88 -15.29
CA LEU A 166 -15.68 2.05 -15.80
C LEU A 166 -15.65 2.08 -17.33
N GLN A 167 -15.36 0.94 -17.98
CA GLN A 167 -15.32 0.84 -19.44
C GLN A 167 -16.68 1.07 -20.08
N ARG A 168 -17.75 0.52 -19.51
CA ARG A 168 -19.12 0.71 -20.00
C ARG A 168 -19.54 2.17 -19.98
N GLN A 169 -19.11 2.91 -18.96
CA GLN A 169 -19.44 4.32 -18.80
C GLN A 169 -18.42 5.27 -19.44
N GLY A 170 -17.31 4.75 -19.99
CA GLY A 170 -16.28 5.54 -20.65
C GLY A 170 -15.37 6.33 -19.68
N PHE A 171 -15.21 5.87 -18.44
CA PHE A 171 -14.36 6.51 -17.44
C PHE A 171 -12.96 5.90 -17.39
N ASP A 172 -11.98 6.73 -17.00
CA ASP A 172 -10.57 6.34 -16.91
C ASP A 172 -10.09 6.21 -15.45
N ASP A 173 -9.05 5.40 -15.25
CA ASP A 173 -8.34 5.21 -13.97
C ASP A 173 -7.87 6.55 -13.37
N SER A 174 -7.60 7.59 -14.19
CA SER A 174 -7.27 8.93 -13.68
C SER A 174 -8.36 9.54 -12.82
N GLN A 175 -9.63 9.39 -13.19
CA GLN A 175 -10.75 9.94 -12.44
C GLN A 175 -10.91 9.25 -11.08
N VAL A 176 -10.68 7.94 -11.03
CA VAL A 176 -10.67 7.14 -9.79
C VAL A 176 -9.54 7.61 -8.88
N SER A 177 -8.31 7.69 -9.39
CA SER A 177 -7.13 8.07 -8.59
C SER A 177 -7.23 9.47 -7.99
N LEU A 178 -7.87 10.43 -8.68
CA LEU A 178 -8.08 11.79 -8.17
C LEU A 178 -8.97 11.79 -6.92
N ARG A 179 -10.08 11.06 -6.95
CA ARG A 179 -11.00 10.92 -5.82
C ARG A 179 -10.34 10.21 -4.64
N LEU A 180 -9.59 9.15 -4.92
CA LEU A 180 -8.78 8.46 -3.91
C LEU A 180 -7.71 9.37 -3.30
N GLN A 181 -7.08 10.26 -4.08
CA GLN A 181 -6.12 11.23 -3.56
C GLN A 181 -6.78 12.23 -2.60
N THR A 182 -7.94 12.78 -2.97
CA THR A 182 -8.71 13.71 -2.13
C THR A 182 -9.09 13.05 -0.79
N ALA A 183 -9.64 11.84 -0.85
CA ALA A 183 -9.94 11.06 0.36
C ALA A 183 -8.70 10.78 1.20
N ALA A 184 -7.60 10.34 0.57
CA ALA A 184 -6.36 10.04 1.27
C ALA A 184 -5.75 11.26 1.95
N ASP A 185 -5.84 12.46 1.35
CA ASP A 185 -5.34 13.69 1.97
C ASP A 185 -6.12 14.09 3.22
N ILE A 186 -7.43 13.87 3.24
CA ILE A 186 -8.31 14.13 4.39
C ILE A 186 -8.06 13.12 5.50
N ILE A 187 -8.00 11.83 5.15
CA ILE A 187 -7.69 10.74 6.08
C ILE A 187 -6.34 11.00 6.72
N ARG A 188 -5.29 11.23 5.92
CA ARG A 188 -3.92 11.50 6.38
C ARG A 188 -3.83 12.65 7.38
N GLN A 189 -4.65 13.68 7.24
CA GLN A 189 -4.67 14.82 8.17
C GLN A 189 -5.34 14.49 9.51
N SER A 190 -6.21 13.49 9.52
CA SER A 190 -7.09 13.17 10.65
C SER A 190 -6.62 11.96 11.45
N ILE A 191 -5.89 11.03 10.84
CA ILE A 191 -5.47 9.78 11.49
C ILE A 191 -4.01 9.84 11.96
N GLY A 192 -3.70 9.11 13.04
CA GLY A 192 -2.35 9.01 13.61
C GLY A 192 -1.46 7.92 12.98
N HIS A 193 -1.99 7.09 12.09
CA HIS A 193 -1.30 5.94 11.50
C HIS A 193 -1.17 6.08 9.96
N PRO A 194 -0.29 5.31 9.29
CA PRO A 194 -0.26 5.25 7.83
C PRO A 194 -1.53 4.58 7.27
N LEU A 195 -1.79 4.71 5.96
CA LEU A 195 -2.76 3.87 5.26
C LEU A 195 -2.23 2.44 5.21
N LEU A 196 -3.06 1.48 5.61
CA LEU A 196 -2.65 0.08 5.79
C LEU A 196 -3.47 -0.90 4.96
N ALA A 197 -4.77 -0.64 4.81
CA ALA A 197 -5.68 -1.50 4.08
C ALA A 197 -6.78 -0.70 3.39
N TYR A 198 -7.44 -1.36 2.44
CA TYR A 198 -8.62 -0.86 1.75
C TYR A 198 -9.52 -2.05 1.38
N ASP A 199 -10.81 -1.82 1.24
CA ASP A 199 -11.73 -2.77 0.63
C ASP A 199 -12.21 -2.21 -0.72
N LEU A 200 -12.38 -3.10 -1.70
CA LEU A 200 -12.99 -2.78 -2.99
C LEU A 200 -14.18 -3.69 -3.21
N PHE A 201 -15.36 -3.10 -3.36
CA PHE A 201 -16.59 -3.76 -3.77
C PHE A 201 -17.01 -3.22 -5.12
N ALA A 202 -17.47 -4.09 -6.01
CA ALA A 202 -18.04 -3.67 -7.27
C ALA A 202 -19.09 -4.66 -7.75
N THR A 203 -20.28 -4.13 -8.07
CA THR A 203 -21.37 -4.88 -8.70
C THR A 203 -22.01 -4.02 -9.79
N GLU A 204 -22.53 -4.65 -10.84
CA GLU A 204 -23.12 -3.92 -11.96
C GLU A 204 -24.36 -3.10 -11.57
N GLU A 205 -25.01 -3.47 -10.45
CA GLU A 205 -26.23 -2.85 -9.93
C GLU A 205 -25.94 -1.71 -8.93
N GLU A 206 -24.90 -1.84 -8.10
CA GLU A 206 -24.59 -0.88 -7.03
C GLU A 206 -23.42 0.05 -7.37
N GLY A 207 -22.68 -0.24 -8.44
CA GLY A 207 -21.49 0.52 -8.82
C GLY A 207 -20.24 0.01 -8.10
N ILE A 208 -19.33 0.93 -7.80
CA ILE A 208 -18.01 0.67 -7.23
C ILE A 208 -17.90 1.43 -5.90
N LEU A 209 -17.54 0.71 -4.84
CA LEU A 209 -17.25 1.27 -3.53
C LEU A 209 -15.80 0.94 -3.14
N PHE A 210 -14.99 1.98 -2.96
CA PHE A 210 -13.63 1.86 -2.42
C PHE A 210 -13.61 2.38 -0.98
N GLN A 211 -13.25 1.55 -0.01
CA GLN A 211 -13.21 1.97 1.39
C GLN A 211 -11.80 1.95 1.95
N PHE A 212 -11.37 3.05 2.56
CA PHE A 212 -10.16 3.05 3.37
C PHE A 212 -10.46 2.47 4.75
N VAL A 213 -9.59 1.55 5.21
CA VAL A 213 -9.70 1.01 6.58
C VAL A 213 -8.97 1.94 7.54
N VAL A 214 -9.68 2.42 8.56
CA VAL A 214 -9.18 3.41 9.52
C VAL A 214 -9.48 2.98 10.95
N ASP A 215 -8.51 3.16 11.85
CA ASP A 215 -8.71 3.02 13.30
C ASP A 215 -9.11 4.36 13.91
N GLY A 216 -10.16 4.33 14.72
CA GLY A 216 -10.73 5.51 15.34
C GLY A 216 -11.97 5.17 16.16
N SER A 217 -12.44 6.09 16.98
CA SER A 217 -13.75 5.92 17.60
C SER A 217 -14.85 6.02 16.53
N VAL A 218 -16.03 5.47 16.80
CA VAL A 218 -17.18 5.57 15.87
C VAL A 218 -17.46 7.04 15.51
N GLN A 219 -17.39 7.94 16.49
CA GLN A 219 -17.61 9.37 16.27
C GLN A 219 -16.53 9.98 15.36
N ASP A 220 -15.25 9.68 15.60
CA ASP A 220 -14.16 10.19 14.77
C ASP A 220 -14.29 9.70 13.32
N ILE A 221 -14.72 8.46 13.13
CA ILE A 221 -14.92 7.87 11.79
C ILE A 221 -16.10 8.51 11.07
N VAL A 222 -17.23 8.72 11.76
CA VAL A 222 -18.40 9.42 11.18
C VAL A 222 -18.01 10.85 10.78
N GLU A 223 -17.30 11.57 11.64
CA GLU A 223 -16.82 12.93 11.33
C GLU A 223 -15.83 12.93 10.16
N LEU A 224 -14.95 11.94 10.08
CA LEU A 224 -14.00 11.80 8.99
C LEU A 224 -14.69 11.49 7.66
N ASP A 225 -15.66 10.58 7.68
CA ASP A 225 -16.45 10.19 6.50
C ASP A 225 -17.31 11.35 5.99
N GLN A 226 -17.91 12.14 6.89
CA GLN A 226 -18.62 13.36 6.53
C GLN A 226 -17.68 14.38 5.88
N LYS A 227 -16.53 14.69 6.49
CA LYS A 227 -15.54 15.64 5.92
C LYS A 227 -15.05 15.19 4.54
N MET A 228 -14.84 13.89 4.37
CA MET A 228 -14.43 13.32 3.11
C MET A 228 -15.54 13.45 2.05
N THR A 229 -16.77 13.13 2.41
CA THR A 229 -17.93 13.24 1.51
C THR A 229 -18.16 14.69 1.07
N GLU A 230 -18.15 15.64 2.00
CA GLU A 230 -18.28 17.08 1.72
C GLU A 230 -17.19 17.54 0.73
N ALA A 231 -15.93 17.18 0.99
CA ALA A 231 -14.83 17.56 0.10
C ALA A 231 -14.91 16.90 -1.29
N LEU A 232 -15.39 15.65 -1.38
CA LEU A 232 -15.59 14.98 -2.67
C LEU A 232 -16.71 15.68 -3.47
N VAL A 233 -17.83 16.01 -2.84
CA VAL A 233 -18.94 16.72 -3.49
C VAL A 233 -18.56 18.14 -3.90
N ASP A 234 -17.76 18.84 -3.08
CA ASP A 234 -17.31 20.20 -3.38
C ASP A 234 -16.32 20.26 -4.56
N LEU A 235 -15.52 19.20 -4.75
CA LEU A 235 -14.47 19.16 -5.77
C LEU A 235 -14.88 18.43 -7.06
N TYR A 236 -15.86 17.54 -6.99
CA TYR A 236 -16.25 16.66 -8.09
C TYR A 236 -17.76 16.63 -8.26
N ASP A 237 -18.21 16.87 -9.50
CA ASP A 237 -19.59 16.71 -9.95
C ASP A 237 -19.57 16.12 -11.38
N ASP A 238 -18.84 15.02 -11.52
CA ASP A 238 -18.67 14.33 -12.81
C ASP A 238 -19.61 13.12 -12.90
N PRO A 239 -19.94 12.65 -14.12
CA PRO A 239 -20.77 11.46 -14.28
C PRO A 239 -20.27 10.19 -13.58
N ILE A 240 -18.96 10.06 -13.33
CA ILE A 240 -18.38 8.92 -12.61
C ILE A 240 -18.84 8.85 -11.14
N ASP A 241 -19.21 9.97 -10.54
CA ASP A 241 -19.66 10.04 -9.15
C ASP A 241 -21.01 9.34 -8.93
N SER A 242 -21.74 9.05 -10.02
CA SER A 242 -22.95 8.22 -9.99
C SER A 242 -22.70 6.72 -9.88
N VAL A 243 -21.46 6.27 -10.12
CA VAL A 243 -21.09 4.83 -10.14
C VAL A 243 -19.87 4.51 -9.29
N PHE A 244 -19.15 5.51 -8.78
CA PHE A 244 -17.96 5.33 -7.95
C PHE A 244 -18.08 6.13 -6.67
N SER A 245 -17.98 5.45 -5.54
CA SER A 245 -18.02 6.02 -4.20
C SER A 245 -16.73 5.70 -3.43
N VAL A 246 -16.27 6.65 -2.64
CA VAL A 246 -15.17 6.47 -1.69
C VAL A 246 -15.73 6.57 -0.28
N GLY A 247 -15.44 5.58 0.55
CA GLY A 247 -15.93 5.49 1.92
C GLY A 247 -14.83 5.21 2.93
N ILE A 248 -15.21 5.18 4.20
CA ILE A 248 -14.34 4.72 5.29
C ILE A 248 -14.97 3.52 5.97
N LYS A 249 -14.14 2.53 6.29
CA LYS A 249 -14.52 1.37 7.08
C LYS A 249 -13.75 1.40 8.42
N PRO A 250 -14.41 1.20 9.57
CA PRO A 250 -13.72 1.05 10.83
C PRO A 250 -12.86 -0.21 10.84
N HIS A 251 -11.65 -0.13 11.39
CA HIS A 251 -10.86 -1.30 11.72
C HIS A 251 -11.53 -2.13 12.81
N VAL A 252 -11.68 -3.44 12.60
CA VAL A 252 -12.26 -4.38 13.58
C VAL A 252 -11.26 -5.51 13.83
N PHE A 253 -10.82 -5.64 15.08
CA PHE A 253 -9.75 -6.56 15.50
C PHE A 253 -10.01 -8.05 15.16
N THR A 254 -11.27 -8.44 14.95
CA THR A 254 -11.66 -9.82 14.64
C THR A 254 -11.69 -10.14 13.14
N GLU A 255 -11.54 -9.15 12.26
CA GLU A 255 -11.43 -9.40 10.82
C GLU A 255 -10.02 -9.93 10.52
N SER A 256 -9.84 -11.25 10.64
CA SER A 256 -8.62 -11.96 10.25
C SER A 256 -8.32 -11.93 8.74
N ASN A 257 -9.17 -11.28 7.95
CA ASN A 257 -9.08 -11.17 6.50
C ASN A 257 -8.50 -9.83 6.06
N THR A 258 -7.29 -9.50 6.50
CA THR A 258 -6.46 -8.55 5.74
C THR A 258 -5.80 -9.31 4.59
N SER A 259 -6.60 -9.83 3.64
CA SER A 259 -6.10 -10.15 2.28
C SER A 259 -5.83 -8.88 1.47
N TYR A 260 -5.94 -7.71 2.12
CA TYR A 260 -6.00 -6.42 1.48
C TYR A 260 -4.92 -5.49 2.02
N GLY A 261 -4.18 -4.93 1.06
CA GLY A 261 -2.96 -4.17 1.24
C GLY A 261 -2.02 -4.54 0.09
N PRO A 262 -1.29 -3.57 -0.50
CA PRO A 262 -0.46 -3.80 -1.68
C PRO A 262 0.57 -4.94 -1.56
N TYR A 263 0.95 -5.32 -0.33
CA TYR A 263 1.94 -6.37 -0.05
C TYR A 263 1.36 -7.68 0.52
N TYR A 264 0.06 -7.78 0.82
CA TYR A 264 -0.54 -9.07 1.19
C TYR A 264 -0.71 -10.02 0.00
N ALA A 265 -0.54 -9.51 -1.22
CA ALA A 265 -0.51 -10.32 -2.44
C ALA A 265 0.86 -11.01 -2.70
N SER A 266 1.87 -10.84 -1.85
CA SER A 266 3.24 -11.31 -2.17
C SER A 266 4.09 -11.77 -0.98
N ILE A 267 3.49 -12.41 0.01
CA ILE A 267 4.22 -13.26 0.97
C ILE A 267 3.75 -14.70 0.80
#